data_AF-A0A0R2V9R8-F1
#
_entry.id   AF-A0A0R2V9R8-F1
#
_cell.length_a   1.000
_cell.length_b   1.000
_cell.length_c   1.000
_cell.angle_alpha   90.00
_cell.angle_beta   90.00
_cell.angle_gamma   90.00
#
_symmetry.space_group_name_H-M   'P 1'
#
loop_
_entity.id
_entity.type
_entity.pdbx_description
1 polymer ?
#
loop_
_entity_poly.entity_id
_entity_poly.type
_entity_poly.pdbx_seq_one_letter_code
_entity_poly.pdbx_strand_id
1 'polypeptide(L)'
;MEHEGTKLNLWIPGILIKSVAGIADDYTDEFDADLLKHVGNINLCIREGAAYNGSYDKKITRKLNRMERREYAPLLQVYSEATQVQISIKQNKRGTIRRMVVLVDDEGEAFVYVKMNCRFTSKELAELVADTI
;
A
#
# COMPACT_ATOMS: atom_id res chain seq x y z
N MET A 1 -29.89 6.62 11.79
CA MET A 1 -29.24 5.66 10.87
C MET A 1 -27.80 5.61 11.33
N GLU A 2 -27.35 4.50 11.92
CA GLU A 2 -25.93 4.36 12.26
C GLU A 2 -25.17 4.42 10.95
N HIS A 3 -24.35 5.46 10.75
CA HIS A 3 -23.47 5.49 9.61
C HIS A 3 -22.42 4.39 9.85
N GLU A 4 -22.55 3.26 9.15
CA GLU A 4 -21.52 2.23 9.14
C GLU A 4 -20.22 2.85 8.61
N GLY A 5 -19.10 2.50 9.26
CA GLY A 5 -17.80 3.01 8.88
C GLY A 5 -16.68 2.17 9.46
N THR A 6 -15.64 1.97 8.65
CA THR A 6 -14.48 1.16 9.03
C THR A 6 -13.31 2.06 9.40
N LYS A 7 -12.76 1.86 10.59
CA LYS A 7 -11.52 2.53 11.03
C LYS A 7 -10.45 1.49 11.37
N LEU A 8 -9.60 1.18 10.40
CA LEU A 8 -8.49 0.25 10.60
C LEU A 8 -7.15 0.96 10.63
N ASN A 9 -6.28 0.53 11.54
CA ASN A 9 -4.86 0.85 11.49
C ASN A 9 -4.08 -0.36 11.97
N LEU A 10 -3.44 -1.04 11.03
CA LEU A 10 -2.81 -2.32 11.29
C LEU A 10 -1.36 -2.27 10.84
N TRP A 11 -0.49 -2.83 11.66
CA TRP A 11 0.87 -3.15 11.28
C TRP A 11 1.00 -4.67 11.20
N ILE A 12 1.37 -5.16 10.02
CA ILE A 12 1.60 -6.58 9.78
C ILE A 12 3.11 -6.80 9.73
N PRO A 13 3.70 -7.52 10.70
CA PRO A 13 5.10 -7.92 10.66
C PRO A 13 5.42 -8.72 9.41
N GLY A 14 6.62 -8.51 8.85
CA GLY A 14 7.03 -9.25 7.65
C GLY A 14 7.22 -10.76 7.86
N ILE A 15 7.38 -11.21 9.10
CA ILE A 15 7.38 -12.64 9.41
C ILE A 15 6.03 -13.26 9.06
N LEU A 16 4.92 -12.62 9.44
CA LEU A 16 3.57 -13.14 9.14
C LEU A 16 3.31 -13.18 7.64
N ILE A 17 3.74 -12.14 6.90
CA ILE A 17 3.59 -12.08 5.44
C ILE A 17 4.33 -13.24 4.77
N LYS A 18 5.56 -13.53 5.21
CA LYS A 18 6.37 -14.62 4.68
C LYS A 18 5.84 -16.00 5.07
N SER A 19 5.31 -16.13 6.28
CA SER A 19 4.64 -17.37 6.72
C SER A 19 3.41 -17.65 5.87
N VAL A 20 2.59 -16.63 5.60
CA VAL A 20 1.43 -16.77 4.71
C VAL A 20 1.88 -17.12 3.29
N ALA A 21 2.97 -16.54 2.79
CA ALA A 21 3.50 -16.89 1.47
C ALA A 21 3.87 -18.38 1.38
N GLY A 22 4.61 -18.89 2.36
CA GLY A 22 4.99 -20.31 2.38
C GLY A 22 3.81 -21.26 2.57
N ILE A 23 2.76 -20.83 3.27
CA ILE A 23 1.52 -21.60 3.35
C ILE A 23 0.76 -21.52 2.03
N ALA A 24 0.62 -20.35 1.41
CA ALA A 24 -0.15 -20.18 0.17
C ALA A 24 0.44 -21.03 -0.98
N ASP A 25 1.78 -21.10 -1.07
CA ASP A 25 2.51 -21.98 -2.01
C ASP A 25 2.05 -23.45 -1.93
N ASP A 26 1.60 -23.92 -0.76
CA ASP A 26 1.16 -25.31 -0.55
C ASP A 26 -0.32 -25.54 -0.92
N TYR A 27 -1.13 -24.50 -1.10
CA TYR A 27 -2.61 -24.62 -1.21
C TYR A 27 -3.23 -23.96 -2.44
N THR A 28 -2.52 -23.09 -3.17
CA THR A 28 -3.09 -22.39 -4.33
C THR A 28 -2.01 -22.06 -5.36
N ASP A 29 -2.29 -22.39 -6.63
CA ASP A 29 -1.46 -22.00 -7.79
C ASP A 29 -1.84 -20.59 -8.32
N GLU A 30 -2.89 -19.97 -7.77
CA GLU A 30 -3.43 -18.69 -8.23
C GLU A 30 -2.76 -17.48 -7.55
N PHE A 31 -1.91 -17.73 -6.56
CA PHE A 31 -1.28 -16.68 -5.78
C PHE A 31 0.23 -16.69 -5.99
N ASP A 32 0.76 -15.61 -6.56
CA ASP A 32 2.20 -15.43 -6.72
C ASP A 32 2.85 -15.14 -5.35
N ALA A 33 3.17 -16.19 -4.61
CA ALA A 33 3.81 -16.07 -3.31
C ALA A 33 5.25 -15.56 -3.41
N ASP A 34 5.87 -15.60 -4.60
CA ASP A 34 7.20 -15.02 -4.81
C ASP A 34 7.18 -13.51 -4.57
N LEU A 35 6.09 -12.83 -4.93
CA LEU A 35 5.86 -11.42 -4.60
C LEU A 35 6.03 -11.16 -3.09
N LEU A 36 5.40 -11.99 -2.25
CA LEU A 36 5.40 -11.82 -0.80
C LEU A 36 6.78 -12.06 -0.18
N LYS A 37 7.66 -12.85 -0.81
CA LYS A 37 9.04 -13.07 -0.34
C LYS A 37 9.84 -11.75 -0.33
N HIS A 38 9.54 -10.84 -1.26
CA HIS A 38 10.16 -9.52 -1.36
C HIS A 38 9.48 -8.45 -0.49
N VAL A 39 8.32 -8.76 0.08
CA VAL A 39 7.60 -7.86 0.99
C VAL A 39 8.08 -8.05 2.43
N GLY A 40 8.39 -6.94 3.07
CA GLY A 40 8.73 -6.84 4.49
C GLY A 40 7.47 -6.65 5.32
N ASN A 41 7.45 -5.66 6.21
CA ASN A 41 6.22 -5.31 6.93
C ASN A 41 5.30 -4.42 6.10
N ILE A 42 4.00 -4.51 6.41
CA ILE A 42 2.94 -3.68 5.83
C ILE A 42 2.33 -2.82 6.94
N ASN A 43 2.07 -1.55 6.65
CA ASN A 43 1.33 -0.63 7.49
C ASN A 43 0.08 -0.18 6.74
N LEU A 44 -1.08 -0.62 7.21
CA LEU A 44 -2.39 -0.30 6.68
C LEU A 44 -3.02 0.81 7.52
N CYS A 45 -3.68 1.74 6.85
CA CYS A 45 -4.58 2.70 7.48
C CYS A 45 -5.75 2.92 6.56
N ILE A 46 -6.91 2.46 6.99
CA ILE A 46 -8.15 2.50 6.22
C ILE A 46 -9.16 3.34 7.01
N ARG A 47 -9.85 4.24 6.34
CA ARG A 47 -11.05 4.92 6.81
C ARG A 47 -12.09 4.79 5.70
N GLU A 48 -13.28 4.31 6.01
CA GLU A 48 -14.36 4.15 5.05
C GLU A 48 -15.69 4.59 5.66
N GLY A 49 -16.60 5.04 4.80
CA GLY A 49 -17.95 5.46 5.19
C GLY A 49 -17.90 6.51 6.29
N ALA A 50 -18.65 6.30 7.38
CA ALA A 50 -18.72 7.25 8.50
C ALA A 50 -17.35 7.62 9.13
N ALA A 51 -16.36 6.74 8.99
CA ALA A 51 -15.02 6.96 9.54
C ALA A 51 -14.18 7.90 8.66
N TYR A 52 -14.63 8.23 7.45
CA TYR A 52 -14.01 9.18 6.54
C TYR A 52 -15.03 10.19 6.01
N ASN A 53 -14.93 11.44 6.45
CA ASN A 53 -15.82 12.52 6.02
C ASN A 53 -15.18 13.41 4.95
N GLY A 54 -14.26 12.88 4.14
CA GLY A 54 -13.47 13.67 3.18
C GLY A 54 -12.41 14.57 3.84
N SER A 55 -12.24 14.50 5.17
CA SER A 55 -11.21 15.28 5.87
C SER A 55 -10.14 14.40 6.50
N TYR A 56 -8.90 14.88 6.47
CA TYR A 56 -7.77 14.16 7.03
C TYR A 56 -7.71 14.30 8.55
N ASP A 57 -7.85 13.18 9.25
CA ASP A 57 -7.53 13.12 10.67
C ASP A 57 -6.01 13.36 10.90
N LYS A 58 -5.63 13.70 12.15
CA LYS A 58 -4.21 13.92 12.52
C LYS A 58 -3.30 12.74 12.14
N LYS A 59 -3.81 11.51 12.07
CA LYS A 59 -3.04 10.30 11.74
C LYS A 59 -2.80 10.20 10.23
N ILE A 60 -3.78 10.55 9.41
CA ILE A 60 -3.67 10.69 7.95
C ILE A 60 -2.66 11.78 7.61
N THR A 61 -2.86 13.00 8.12
CA THR A 61 -1.93 14.14 7.87
C THR A 61 -0.50 13.80 8.27
N ARG A 62 -0.29 13.14 9.41
CA ARG A 62 1.05 12.69 9.85
C ARG A 62 1.68 11.69 8.87
N LYS A 63 0.90 10.85 8.19
CA LYS A 63 1.42 9.89 7.21
C LYS A 63 1.80 10.60 5.91
N LEU A 64 0.95 11.48 5.41
CA LEU A 64 1.20 12.29 4.20
C LEU A 64 2.44 13.18 4.39
N ASN A 65 2.52 13.95 5.47
CA ASN A 65 3.68 14.78 5.79
C ASN A 65 4.98 13.96 5.91
N ARG A 66 4.90 12.71 6.41
CA ARG A 66 6.07 11.82 6.47
C ARG A 66 6.46 11.28 5.10
N MET A 67 5.54 11.12 4.16
CA MET A 67 5.87 10.75 2.79
C MET A 67 6.56 11.90 2.10
N GLU A 68 5.98 13.09 2.16
CA GLU A 68 6.53 14.31 1.56
C GLU A 68 7.96 14.57 2.05
N ARG A 69 8.18 14.60 3.37
CA ARG A 69 9.53 14.76 3.97
C ARG A 69 10.52 13.66 3.60
N ARG A 70 10.06 12.51 3.14
CA ARG A 70 10.90 11.37 2.78
C ARG A 70 11.07 11.23 1.27
N GLU A 71 10.53 12.16 0.48
CA GLU A 71 10.73 12.26 -0.97
C GLU A 71 10.49 10.92 -1.66
N TYR A 72 9.29 10.36 -1.48
CA TYR A 72 8.88 9.22 -2.28
C TYR A 72 8.61 9.71 -3.70
N ALA A 73 9.20 9.03 -4.68
CA ALA A 73 8.97 9.32 -6.08
C ALA A 73 7.61 8.73 -6.51
N PRO A 74 6.73 9.50 -7.17
CA PRO A 74 5.50 8.95 -7.74
C PRO A 74 5.87 7.99 -8.88
N LEU A 75 5.29 6.79 -8.88
CA LEU A 75 5.40 5.80 -9.95
C LEU A 75 4.18 5.89 -10.88
N LEU A 76 2.98 5.99 -10.29
CA LEU A 76 1.72 6.10 -11.00
C LEU A 76 0.79 7.01 -10.20
N GLN A 77 0.06 7.86 -10.91
CA GLN A 77 -0.94 8.72 -10.33
C GLN A 77 -2.12 8.85 -11.27
N VAL A 78 -3.30 8.50 -10.78
CA VAL A 78 -4.56 8.58 -11.51
C VAL A 78 -5.48 9.47 -10.70
N TYR A 79 -6.03 10.46 -11.39
CA TYR A 79 -7.00 11.39 -10.85
C TYR A 79 -8.27 11.26 -11.66
N SER A 80 -9.37 10.95 -10.98
CA SER A 80 -10.74 11.09 -11.47
C SER A 80 -11.46 12.02 -10.51
N GLU A 81 -12.49 12.73 -10.96
CA GLU A 81 -13.16 13.85 -10.28
C GLU A 81 -13.04 13.90 -8.74
N ALA A 82 -13.47 12.85 -8.02
CA ALA A 82 -13.42 12.73 -6.56
C ALA A 82 -12.40 11.71 -6.02
N THR A 83 -11.71 10.98 -6.91
CA THR A 83 -10.86 9.84 -6.56
C THR A 83 -9.41 10.06 -7.01
N GLN A 84 -8.50 10.02 -6.06
CA GLN A 84 -7.06 10.02 -6.27
C GLN A 84 -6.46 8.65 -5.93
N VAL A 85 -5.83 8.02 -6.91
CA VAL A 85 -4.97 6.85 -6.69
C VAL A 85 -3.53 7.24 -6.95
N GLN A 86 -2.65 6.99 -5.99
CA GLN A 86 -1.23 7.26 -6.10
C GLN A 86 -0.39 6.08 -5.61
N ILE A 87 0.52 5.62 -6.46
CA ILE A 87 1.56 4.66 -6.10
C ILE A 87 2.89 5.41 -6.08
N SER A 88 3.57 5.38 -4.94
CA SER A 88 4.86 6.07 -4.76
C SER A 88 5.91 5.13 -4.18
N ILE A 89 7.14 5.23 -4.67
CA ILE A 89 8.26 4.35 -4.30
C ILE A 89 9.42 5.15 -3.71
N LYS A 90 10.24 4.46 -2.91
CA LYS A 90 11.54 4.97 -2.46
C LYS A 90 12.62 3.95 -2.77
N GLN A 91 13.54 4.33 -3.64
CA GLN A 91 14.69 3.51 -4.02
C GLN A 91 15.94 3.85 -3.19
N ASN A 92 16.88 2.92 -3.12
CA ASN A 92 18.24 3.21 -2.68
C ASN A 92 19.11 3.62 -3.88
N LYS A 93 20.38 4.00 -3.62
CA LYS A 93 21.35 4.35 -4.67
C LYS A 93 21.64 3.24 -5.69
N ARG A 94 21.23 1.99 -5.41
CA ARG A 94 21.42 0.82 -6.28
C ARG A 94 20.16 0.48 -7.09
N GLY A 95 19.12 1.34 -7.05
CA GLY A 95 17.86 1.11 -7.76
C GLY A 95 16.90 0.12 -7.11
N THR A 96 17.23 -0.45 -5.94
CA THR A 96 16.30 -1.32 -5.19
C THR A 96 15.19 -0.49 -4.56
N ILE A 97 13.94 -0.83 -4.84
CA ILE A 97 12.76 -0.29 -4.18
C ILE A 97 12.73 -0.81 -2.75
N ARG A 98 12.97 0.08 -1.79
CA ARG A 98 13.00 -0.24 -0.35
C ARG A 98 11.66 -0.03 0.33
N ARG A 99 10.84 0.84 -0.24
CA ARG A 99 9.51 1.15 0.27
C ARG A 99 8.59 1.49 -0.88
N MET A 100 7.35 1.04 -0.77
CA MET A 100 6.26 1.39 -1.65
C MET A 100 5.11 1.89 -0.79
N VAL A 101 4.39 2.89 -1.28
CA VAL A 101 3.16 3.38 -0.68
C VAL A 101 2.10 3.43 -1.75
N VAL A 102 0.96 2.81 -1.46
CA VAL A 102 -0.28 2.97 -2.23
C VAL A 102 -1.20 3.85 -1.40
N LEU A 103 -1.68 4.91 -2.01
CA LEU A 103 -2.67 5.84 -1.49
C LEU A 103 -3.88 5.78 -2.41
N VAL A 104 -5.04 5.52 -1.84
CA VAL A 104 -6.33 5.75 -2.49
C VAL A 104 -7.09 6.71 -1.59
N ASP A 105 -7.55 7.79 -2.19
CA ASP A 105 -8.37 8.79 -1.52
C ASP A 105 -9.57 9.07 -2.40
N ASP A 106 -10.74 8.63 -1.93
CA ASP A 106 -12.01 8.83 -2.58
C ASP A 106 -12.87 9.72 -1.68
N GLU A 107 -13.06 10.95 -2.12
CA GLU A 107 -13.57 12.03 -1.27
C GLU A 107 -14.94 11.69 -0.68
N GLY A 108 -15.00 11.58 0.65
CA GLY A 108 -16.24 11.25 1.37
C GLY A 108 -16.59 9.75 1.41
N GLU A 109 -15.86 8.89 0.69
CA GLU A 109 -16.11 7.44 0.68
C GLU A 109 -15.01 6.67 1.42
N ALA A 110 -13.76 6.81 0.98
CA ALA A 110 -12.67 5.98 1.49
C ALA A 110 -11.30 6.68 1.46
N PHE A 111 -10.51 6.42 2.50
CA PHE A 111 -9.10 6.70 2.55
C PHE A 111 -8.34 5.41 2.85
N VAL A 112 -7.55 4.95 1.90
CA VAL A 112 -6.70 3.76 2.02
C VAL A 112 -5.23 4.17 1.88
N TYR A 113 -4.46 3.85 2.91
CA TYR A 113 -3.02 4.02 2.92
C TYR A 113 -2.37 2.67 3.21
N VAL A 114 -1.63 2.16 2.24
CA VAL A 114 -0.84 0.93 2.36
C VAL A 114 0.63 1.28 2.19
N LYS A 115 1.42 1.14 3.26
CA LYS A 115 2.87 1.30 3.17
C LYS A 115 3.56 -0.04 3.38
N MET A 116 4.36 -0.42 2.41
CA MET A 116 5.10 -1.68 2.40
C MET A 116 6.59 -1.39 2.45
N ASN A 117 7.32 -2.18 3.24
CA ASN A 117 8.77 -2.30 3.05
C ASN A 117 9.00 -3.36 1.98
N CYS A 118 9.90 -3.08 1.03
CA CYS A 118 10.08 -3.92 -0.15
C CYS A 118 11.58 -4.19 -0.37
N ARG A 119 11.88 -5.21 -1.17
CA ARG A 119 13.23 -5.53 -1.65
C ARG A 119 13.19 -6.09 -3.08
N PHE A 120 12.63 -5.32 -4.01
CA PHE A 120 12.64 -5.63 -5.44
C PHE A 120 13.24 -4.47 -6.25
N THR A 121 13.78 -4.78 -7.41
CA THR A 121 14.18 -3.84 -8.46
C THR A 121 12.96 -3.41 -9.28
N SER A 122 13.10 -2.36 -10.09
CA SER A 122 12.02 -1.96 -11.00
C SER A 122 11.71 -3.03 -12.06
N LYS A 123 12.71 -3.85 -12.45
CA LYS A 123 12.53 -4.94 -13.40
C LYS A 123 11.69 -6.07 -12.80
N GLU A 124 12.05 -6.51 -11.60
CA GLU A 124 11.27 -7.52 -10.86
C GLU A 124 9.83 -7.04 -10.63
N LEU A 125 9.63 -5.78 -10.25
CA LEU A 125 8.27 -5.23 -10.12
C LEU A 125 7.48 -5.26 -11.43
N ALA A 126 8.13 -4.96 -12.56
CA ALA A 126 7.46 -4.97 -13.87
C ALA A 126 7.10 -6.40 -14.32
N GLU A 127 7.97 -7.37 -14.07
CA GLU A 127 7.72 -8.79 -14.33
C GLU A 127 6.50 -9.26 -13.52
N LEU A 128 6.45 -8.93 -12.23
CA LEU A 128 5.33 -9.28 -11.35
C LEU A 128 3.98 -8.69 -11.78
N VAL A 129 3.98 -7.47 -12.32
CA VAL A 129 2.74 -6.82 -12.80
C VAL A 129 2.32 -7.36 -14.17
N ALA A 130 3.29 -7.76 -15.01
CA ALA A 130 3.01 -8.28 -16.35
C ALA A 130 2.25 -9.61 -16.32
N ASP A 131 2.45 -10.42 -15.29
CA ASP A 131 1.70 -11.68 -15.12
C ASP A 131 0.27 -11.48 -14.59
N THR A 132 -0.10 -10.24 -14.20
CA THR A 132 -1.41 -9.91 -13.63
C THR A 132 -2.35 -9.17 -14.62
N ILE A 133 -1.86 -8.78 -15.81
CA ILE A 133 -2.62 -8.06 -16.86
C ILE A 133 -2.72 -8.94 -18.11
#